data_AF-A0A2A4QMZ4-F1
#
_entry.id   AF-A0A2A4QMZ4-F1
#
_cell.length_a   1.000
_cell.length_b   1.000
_cell.length_c   1.000
_cell.angle_alpha   90.00
_cell.angle_beta   90.00
_cell.angle_gamma   90.00
#
_symmetry.space_group_name_H-M   'P 1'
#
loop_
_entity.id
_entity.type
_entity.pdbx_description
1 polymer ?
#
loop_
_entity_poly.entity_id
_entity_poly.type
_entity_poly.pdbx_seq_one_letter_code
_entity_poly.pdbx_strand_id
1 'polypeptide(L)'
;MSQKLVFIDIAPTPHSDHHLLAYLPKQGIIFEADHFVIPAMGAMPVSTPNIEHLVNSIKKHDLKVLQITPAYGDRSVSFKQLMESYNKKI
;
A
#
# COMPACT_ATOMS: atom_id res chain seq x y z
N MET A 1 21.59 5.34 -15.40
CA MET A 1 20.54 4.30 -15.53
C MET A 1 19.18 4.98 -15.48
N SER A 2 18.20 4.56 -16.29
CA SER A 2 16.84 5.12 -16.24
C SER A 2 16.00 4.49 -15.11
N GLN A 3 15.20 5.31 -14.44
CA GLN A 3 14.17 4.89 -13.48
C GLN A 3 12.81 4.89 -14.18
N LYS A 4 12.00 3.85 -13.98
CA LYS A 4 10.60 3.81 -14.43
C LYS A 4 9.70 4.04 -13.24
N LEU A 5 8.72 4.92 -13.41
CA LEU A 5 7.57 5.09 -12.51
C LEU A 5 6.33 4.57 -13.22
N VAL A 6 5.56 3.71 -12.57
CA VAL A 6 4.33 3.13 -13.11
C VAL A 6 3.16 3.60 -12.28
N PHE A 7 2.12 4.16 -12.92
CA PHE A 7 0.86 4.47 -12.26
C PHE A 7 -0.16 3.37 -12.50
N ILE A 8 -0.83 2.93 -11.45
CA ILE A 8 -1.85 1.88 -11.50
C ILE A 8 -3.11 2.44 -10.85
N ASP A 9 -4.20 2.52 -11.60
CA ASP A 9 -5.51 2.86 -11.03
C ASP A 9 -6.09 1.63 -10.33
N ILE A 10 -6.30 1.75 -9.03
CA ILE A 10 -6.87 0.71 -8.17
C ILE A 10 -8.33 1.00 -7.82
N ALA A 11 -8.95 1.99 -8.45
CA ALA A 11 -10.36 2.30 -8.24
C ALA A 11 -11.33 1.19 -8.73
N PRO A 12 -12.59 1.22 -8.26
CA PRO A 12 -13.10 2.11 -7.21
C PRO A 12 -12.55 1.73 -5.84
N THR A 13 -12.41 2.72 -4.96
CA THR A 13 -12.02 2.48 -3.55
C THR A 13 -13.08 3.08 -2.62
N PRO A 14 -13.16 2.67 -1.35
CA PRO A 14 -14.02 3.36 -0.37
C PRO A 14 -13.66 4.84 -0.17
N HIS A 15 -12.48 5.27 -0.61
CA HIS A 15 -11.97 6.63 -0.45
C HIS A 15 -12.23 7.53 -1.68
N SER A 16 -12.25 6.99 -2.89
CA SER A 16 -12.39 7.77 -4.12
C SER A 16 -12.79 6.96 -5.36
N ASP A 17 -13.43 7.63 -6.32
CA ASP A 17 -13.83 7.08 -7.63
C ASP A 17 -12.64 6.75 -8.54
N HIS A 18 -11.49 7.40 -8.32
CA HIS A 18 -10.20 7.13 -8.97
C HIS A 18 -9.11 7.17 -7.92
N HIS A 19 -8.19 6.18 -7.93
CA HIS A 19 -7.11 6.12 -6.94
C HIS A 19 -5.87 5.49 -7.56
N LEU A 20 -4.78 6.26 -7.62
CA LEU A 20 -3.54 5.82 -8.27
C LEU A 20 -2.51 5.36 -7.24
N LEU A 21 -1.96 4.17 -7.44
CA LEU A 21 -0.68 3.78 -6.87
C LEU A 21 0.45 4.21 -7.79
N ALA A 22 1.52 4.76 -7.22
CA ALA A 22 2.77 4.99 -7.95
C ALA A 22 3.77 3.90 -7.57
N TYR A 23 4.31 3.18 -8.55
CA TYR A 23 5.16 2.00 -8.33
C TYR A 23 6.53 2.14 -8.99
N LEU A 24 7.57 1.86 -8.21
CA LEU A 24 8.96 1.76 -8.65
C LEU A 24 9.36 0.27 -8.74
N PRO A 25 9.22 -0.39 -9.91
CA PRO A 25 9.36 -1.84 -10.03
C PRO A 25 10.76 -2.37 -9.70
N LYS A 26 11.80 -1.59 -10.01
CA LYS A 26 13.19 -2.00 -9.71
C LYS A 26 13.46 -2.07 -8.21
N GLN A 27 12.76 -1.26 -7.41
CA GLN A 27 12.96 -1.15 -5.97
C GLN A 27 11.87 -1.88 -5.17
N GLY A 28 10.77 -2.25 -5.82
CA GLY A 28 9.60 -2.79 -5.12
C GLY A 28 8.95 -1.79 -4.18
N ILE A 29 8.99 -0.49 -4.49
CA ILE A 29 8.37 0.55 -3.66
C ILE A 29 7.04 0.98 -4.27
N ILE A 30 5.97 0.95 -3.47
CA ILE A 30 4.72 1.64 -3.82
C ILE A 30 4.58 2.91 -2.98
N PHE A 31 4.05 3.95 -3.60
CA PHE A 31 3.49 5.12 -2.95
C PHE A 31 1.97 5.00 -2.99
N GLU A 32 1.34 5.06 -1.83
CA GLU A 32 -0.11 4.92 -1.65
C GLU A 32 -0.64 6.04 -0.75
N ALA A 33 -1.91 6.41 -0.93
CA ALA A 33 -2.58 7.39 -0.09
C ALA A 33 -3.81 6.77 0.58
N ASP A 34 -3.96 7.00 1.88
CA ASP A 34 -5.16 6.73 2.68
C ASP A 34 -5.64 5.27 2.79
N HIS A 35 -4.91 4.31 2.20
CA HIS A 35 -5.29 2.91 2.29
C HIS A 35 -4.62 2.17 3.45
N PHE A 36 -3.44 2.63 3.89
CA PHE A 36 -2.74 2.05 5.02
C PHE A 36 -2.20 3.10 5.99
N VAL A 37 -2.94 3.31 7.09
CA VAL A 37 -2.52 4.20 8.17
C VAL A 37 -1.42 3.55 9.00
N ILE A 38 -0.20 4.07 8.87
CA ILE A 38 0.95 3.56 9.59
C ILE A 38 1.08 4.26 10.95
N PRO A 39 1.03 3.54 12.08
CA PRO A 39 1.16 4.16 13.39
C PRO A 39 2.59 4.67 13.59
N ALA A 40 2.73 5.84 14.21
CA ALA A 40 4.04 6.44 14.52
C ALA A 40 4.87 5.53 15.44
N MET A 41 4.20 4.87 16.41
CA MET A 41 4.79 3.91 17.33
C MET A 41 3.81 2.77 17.63
N GLY A 42 4.35 1.61 18.02
CA GLY A 42 3.55 0.47 18.46
C GLY A 42 3.22 -0.53 17.35
N ALA A 43 2.22 -1.37 17.63
CA ALA A 43 1.80 -2.47 16.77
C ALA A 43 1.03 -1.97 15.54
N MET A 44 1.10 -2.73 14.45
CA MET A 44 0.33 -2.46 13.24
C MET A 44 -1.19 -2.53 13.51
N PRO A 45 -1.99 -1.69 12.81
CA PRO A 45 -3.44 -1.64 13.00
C PRO A 45 -4.10 -2.96 12.57
N VAL A 46 -5.35 -3.16 12.98
CA VAL A 46 -6.18 -4.24 12.46
C VAL A 46 -6.51 -4.01 10.99
N SER A 47 -6.90 -5.09 10.29
CA SER A 47 -7.38 -5.01 8.91
C SER A 47 -8.60 -4.09 8.81
N THR A 48 -8.67 -3.34 7.72
CA THR A 48 -9.80 -2.49 7.34
C THR A 48 -10.16 -2.77 5.88
N PRO A 49 -11.36 -2.39 5.39
CA PRO A 49 -11.69 -2.54 3.98
C PRO A 49 -10.67 -1.90 3.03
N ASN A 50 -10.04 -0.79 3.44
CA ASN A 50 -9.00 -0.13 2.66
C ASN A 50 -7.71 -0.97 2.58
N ILE A 51 -7.29 -1.58 3.70
CA ILE A 51 -6.13 -2.48 3.73
C ILE A 51 -6.38 -3.72 2.87
N GLU A 52 -7.57 -4.30 2.97
CA GLU A 52 -7.97 -5.44 2.14
C GLU A 52 -7.95 -5.08 0.65
N HIS A 53 -8.50 -3.92 0.29
CA HIS A 53 -8.50 -3.41 -1.08
C HIS A 53 -7.09 -3.20 -1.62
N LEU A 54 -6.20 -2.59 -0.84
CA LEU A 54 -4.79 -2.38 -1.21
C LEU A 54 -4.07 -3.71 -1.45
N VAL A 55 -4.20 -4.67 -0.52
CA VAL A 55 -3.58 -6.00 -0.66
C VAL A 55 -4.12 -6.74 -1.88
N ASN A 56 -5.43 -6.68 -2.12
CA ASN A 56 -6.06 -7.31 -3.28
C ASN A 56 -5.60 -6.66 -4.59
N SER A 57 -5.42 -5.34 -4.61
CA SER A 57 -4.90 -4.62 -5.78
C SER A 57 -3.44 -4.98 -6.08
N ILE A 58 -2.59 -5.02 -5.04
CA ILE A 58 -1.19 -5.47 -5.17
C ILE A 58 -1.13 -6.87 -5.81
N LYS A 59 -1.97 -7.79 -5.35
CA LYS A 59 -2.06 -9.16 -5.88
C LYS A 59 -2.60 -9.20 -7.31
N LYS A 60 -3.70 -8.49 -7.58
CA LYS A 60 -4.37 -8.42 -8.90
C LYS A 60 -3.43 -7.93 -9.99
N HIS A 61 -2.56 -6.97 -9.67
CA HIS A 61 -1.61 -6.38 -10.60
C HIS A 61 -0.22 -7.04 -10.57
N ASP A 62 -0.05 -8.15 -9.83
CA ASP A 62 1.21 -8.88 -9.64
C ASP A 62 2.40 -7.98 -9.24
N LEU A 63 2.16 -7.00 -8.37
CA LEU A 63 3.19 -6.06 -7.93
C LEU A 63 4.14 -6.74 -6.95
N LYS A 64 5.45 -6.74 -7.26
CA LYS A 64 6.49 -7.23 -6.34
C LYS A 64 6.85 -6.12 -5.36
N VAL A 65 6.01 -5.96 -4.33
CA VAL A 65 6.16 -4.90 -3.32
C VAL A 65 7.05 -5.40 -2.18
N LEU A 66 8.07 -4.62 -1.87
CA LEU A 66 8.96 -4.79 -0.73
C LEU A 66 8.69 -3.73 0.35
N GLN A 67 8.40 -2.50 -0.08
CA GLN A 67 8.22 -1.35 0.78
C GLN A 67 7.02 -0.51 0.33
N ILE A 68 6.34 0.05 1.32
CA ILE A 68 5.16 0.90 1.17
C ILE A 68 5.50 2.25 1.79
N THR A 69 5.33 3.31 1.01
CA THR A 69 5.53 4.69 1.44
C THR A 69 4.17 5.39 1.41
N PRO A 70 3.61 5.74 2.58
CA PRO A 70 2.31 6.41 2.63
C PRO A 70 2.45 7.87 2.20
N ALA A 71 1.36 8.46 1.72
CA ALA A 71 1.27 9.91 1.49
C ALA A 71 1.26 10.72 2.80
N TYR A 72 0.88 10.07 3.92
CA TYR A 72 0.79 10.68 5.24
C TYR A 72 1.67 9.94 6.24
N GLY A 73 2.38 10.71 7.07
CA GLY A 73 3.38 10.19 8.00
C GLY A 73 4.80 10.31 7.44
N ASP A 74 5.78 9.95 8.28
CA ASP A 74 7.21 10.17 8.04
C ASP A 74 8.00 8.87 7.82
N ARG A 75 7.33 7.72 7.89
CA ARG A 75 8.00 6.41 7.77
C ARG A 75 7.39 5.53 6.69
N SER A 76 8.28 4.84 5.99
CA SER A 76 7.91 3.71 5.13
C SER A 76 7.94 2.41 5.93
N VAL A 77 7.16 1.43 5.48
CA VAL A 77 7.06 0.10 6.12
C VAL A 77 7.25 -1.00 5.10
N SER A 78 7.61 -2.18 5.58
CA SER A 78 7.74 -3.37 4.74
C SER A 78 6.37 -3.91 4.31
N PHE A 79 6.33 -4.61 3.18
CA PHE A 79 5.15 -5.37 2.77
C PHE A 79 4.71 -6.38 3.84
N LYS A 80 5.66 -6.93 4.62
CA LYS A 80 5.35 -7.81 5.76
C LYS A 80 4.48 -7.11 6.81
N GLN A 81 4.76 -5.84 7.12
CA GLN A 81 3.98 -5.08 8.10
C GLN A 81 2.56 -4.76 7.61
N LEU A 82 2.38 -4.53 6.30
CA LEU A 82 1.02 -4.47 5.71
C LEU A 82 0.30 -5.81 5.88
N MET A 83 1.00 -6.94 5.65
CA MET A 83 0.41 -8.27 5.83
C MET A 83 0.10 -8.60 7.29
N GLU A 84 0.86 -8.07 8.25
CA GLU A 84 0.54 -8.15 9.69
C GLU A 84 -0.83 -7.50 9.97
N SER A 85 -1.09 -6.32 9.42
CA SER A 85 -2.41 -5.69 9.50
C SER A 85 -3.51 -6.49 8.79
N TYR A 86 -3.27 -6.88 7.54
CA TYR A 86 -4.24 -7.62 6.73
C TYR A 86 -4.69 -8.94 7.38
N ASN A 87 -3.78 -9.64 8.07
CA ASN A 87 -4.08 -10.90 8.74
C ASN A 87 -4.76 -10.71 10.11
N LYS A 88 -4.70 -9.51 10.69
CA LYS A 88 -5.28 -9.19 12.00
C LYS A 88 -6.73 -8.72 11.84
N LYS A 89 -7.66 -9.68 11.75
CA LYS A 89 -9.11 -9.41 11.73
C LYS A 89 -9.66 -9.28 13.15
N ILE A 90 -10.71 -8.47 13.32
CA ILE A 90 -11.53 -8.42 14.54
C ILE A 90 -12.45 -9.64 14.56
#